data_AF-A0A6I9MLR2-F1
#
_entry.id   AF-A0A6I9MLR2-F1
#
_cell.length_a   1.000
_cell.length_b   1.000
_cell.length_c   1.000
_cell.angle_alpha   90.00
_cell.angle_beta   90.00
_cell.angle_gamma   90.00
#
_symmetry.space_group_name_H-M   'P 1'
#
loop_
_entity.id
_entity.type
_entity.pdbx_description
1 polymer ?
#
loop_
_entity_poly.entity_id
_entity_poly.type
_entity_poly.pdbx_seq_one_letter_code
_entity_poly.pdbx_strand_id
1 'polypeptide(L)' 'MCRIVSGECKIFKETFMKCLRDNSFDNSKCRLQSKDYLECRMENQLMTKEPMEKLGFKDLIDPPPSQSDGDTKP' A
#
# COMPACT_ATOMS: atom_id res chain seq x y z
N MET A 1 12.09 -23.28 7.43
CA MET A 1 12.23 -21.81 7.53
C MET A 1 10.87 -21.14 7.40
N CYS A 2 10.20 -20.82 8.51
CA CYS A 2 9.09 -19.86 8.48
C CYS A 2 9.64 -18.58 9.12
N ARG A 3 10.20 -17.68 8.30
CA ARG A 3 10.66 -16.38 8.78
C ARG A 3 9.42 -15.55 9.11
N ILE A 4 9.07 -15.49 10.38
CA ILE A 4 8.17 -14.48 10.93
C ILE A 4 8.88 -13.13 10.71
N VAL A 5 8.66 -12.50 9.57
CA VAL A 5 9.09 -11.11 9.32
C VAL A 5 8.11 -10.24 10.09
N SER A 6 8.42 -10.04 11.37
CA SER A 6 7.62 -9.26 12.32
C SER A 6 7.59 -7.80 11.91
N GLY A 7 6.72 -7.48 10.94
CA GLY A 7 6.03 -6.21 10.91
C GLY A 7 6.67 -5.06 10.14
N GLU A 8 7.62 -5.31 9.23
CA GLU A 8 8.21 -4.21 8.42
C GLU A 8 7.15 -3.46 7.60
N CYS A 9 6.14 -4.17 7.11
CA CYS A 9 4.99 -3.57 6.42
C CYS A 9 3.75 -3.42 7.29
N LYS A 10 3.87 -3.56 8.63
CA LYS A 10 2.71 -3.49 9.54
C LYS A 10 2.10 -2.10 9.56
N ILE A 11 2.93 -1.06 9.55
CA ILE A 11 2.48 0.34 9.54
C ILE A 11 1.62 0.60 8.30
N PHE A 12 2.14 0.27 7.11
CA PHE A 12 1.41 0.39 5.85
C PHE A 12 0.13 -0.45 5.82
N LYS A 13 0.18 -1.68 6.35
CA LYS A 13 -1.01 -2.54 6.50
C LYS A 13 -2.07 -1.88 7.38
N GLU A 14 -1.69 -1.32 8.52
CA GLU A 14 -2.61 -0.67 9.45
C GLU A 14 -3.23 0.59 8.82
N THR A 15 -2.44 1.41 8.12
CA THR A 15 -2.93 2.58 7.38
C THR A 15 -3.92 2.18 6.28
N PHE A 16 -3.60 1.13 5.52
CA PHE A 16 -4.51 0.58 4.51
C PHE A 16 -5.81 0.05 5.12
N MET A 17 -5.71 -0.74 6.19
CA MET A 17 -6.87 -1.27 6.90
C MET A 17 -7.73 -0.16 7.54
N LYS A 18 -7.10 0.90 8.04
CA LYS A 18 -7.80 2.09 8.54
C LYS A 18 -8.59 2.74 7.41
N CYS A 19 -7.94 3.03 6.28
CA CYS A 19 -8.59 3.59 5.11
C CYS A 19 -9.78 2.74 4.65
N LEU A 20 -9.64 1.41 4.60
CA LEU A 20 -10.73 0.52 4.24
C LEU A 20 -11.91 0.67 5.22
N ARG A 21 -11.66 0.66 6.53
CA ARG A 21 -12.74 0.83 7.52
C ARG A 21 -13.46 2.17 7.37
N ASP A 22 -12.73 3.26 7.15
CA ASP A 22 -13.29 4.59 6.93
C ASP A 22 -14.10 4.69 5.61
N ASN A 23 -13.71 3.91 4.59
CA ASN A 23 -14.31 3.93 3.26
C ASN A 23 -15.23 2.74 2.97
N SER A 24 -15.74 2.04 3.99
CA SER A 24 -16.63 0.87 3.82
C SER A 24 -16.02 -0.26 2.97
N PHE A 25 -14.73 -0.51 3.17
CA PHE A 25 -13.90 -1.49 2.46
C PHE A 25 -13.78 -1.23 0.94
N ASP A 26 -13.97 0.02 0.53
CA ASP A 26 -13.75 0.44 -0.85
C ASP A 26 -12.26 0.58 -1.17
N ASN A 27 -11.73 -0.41 -1.85
CA ASN A 27 -10.32 -0.46 -2.28
C ASN A 27 -9.98 0.64 -3.29
N SER A 28 -10.97 1.17 -4.03
CA SER A 28 -10.74 2.22 -5.01
C SER A 28 -10.39 3.56 -4.37
N LYS A 29 -10.86 3.80 -3.15
CA LYS A 29 -10.52 5.01 -2.38
C LYS A 29 -9.19 4.89 -1.64
N CYS A 30 -8.76 3.67 -1.35
CA CYS A 30 -7.53 3.35 -0.62
C CYS A 30 -6.38 2.94 -1.53
N ARG A 31 -6.39 3.36 -2.81
CA ARG A 31 -5.40 2.96 -3.82
C ARG A 31 -3.99 3.37 -3.42
N LEU A 32 -3.82 4.55 -2.82
CA LEU A 32 -2.52 5.06 -2.38
C LEU A 32 -1.92 4.18 -1.27
N GLN A 33 -2.69 3.96 -0.20
CA GLN A 33 -2.30 3.14 0.95
C GLN A 33 -2.05 1.68 0.55
N SER A 34 -2.81 1.18 -0.43
CA SER A 34 -2.60 -0.16 -0.99
C SER A 34 -1.27 -0.27 -1.74
N LYS A 35 -0.92 0.78 -2.51
CA LYS A 35 0.33 0.85 -3.25
C LYS A 35 1.52 0.78 -2.31
N ASP A 36 1.58 1.65 -1.29
CA ASP A 36 2.65 1.65 -0.29
C ASP A 36 2.80 0.30 0.43
N TYR A 37 1.67 -0.31 0.79
CA TYR A 37 1.67 -1.64 1.42
C TYR A 37 2.24 -2.73 0.50
N LEU A 38 1.92 -2.68 -0.79
CA LEU A 38 2.41 -3.63 -1.79
C LEU A 38 3.88 -3.38 -2.13
N GLU A 39 4.31 -2.12 -2.24
CA GLU A 39 5.72 -1.77 -2.46
C GLU A 39 6.61 -2.31 -1.33
N CYS A 40 6.21 -2.10 -0.08
CA CYS A 40 6.93 -2.66 1.07
C CYS A 40 7.03 -4.19 1.00
N ARG A 41 5.98 -4.88 0.55
CA ARG A 41 6.01 -6.35 0.39
C ARG A 41 6.91 -6.80 -0.76
N MET A 42 6.95 -6.05 -1.86
CA MET A 42 7.80 -6.34 -3.01
C MET A 42 9.29 -6.11 -2.71
N GLU A 43 9.61 -5.03 -2.00
CA GLU A 43 10.98 -4.71 -1.55
C GLU A 43 11.52 -5.81 -0.63
N ASN A 44 10.70 -6.24 0.32
CA ASN A 44 11.04 -7.31 1.26
C ASN A 44 10.95 -8.72 0.66
N GLN A 45 10.65 -8.84 -0.64
CA GLN A 45 10.48 -10.12 -1.34
C GLN A 45 9.44 -11.03 -0.65
N LEU A 46 8.49 -10.42 0.08
CA LEU A 46 7.37 -11.06 0.79
C LEU A 46 6.18 -11.36 -0.14
N MET A 47 6.29 -10.97 -1.41
CA MET A 47 5.32 -11.20 -2.46
C MET A 47 6.06 -11.37 -3.78
N THR A 48 5.52 -12.21 -4.67
CA THR A 48 5.97 -12.25 -6.07
C THR A 48 5.90 -10.85 -6.63
N LYS A 49 6.98 -10.41 -7.29
CA LYS A 49 7.04 -9.11 -7.98
C LYS A 49 6.08 -9.13 -9.17
N GLU A 50 4.80 -8.94 -8.91
CA GLU A 50 3.78 -8.74 -9.94
C GLU A 50 3.74 -7.25 -10.28
N PRO A 51 3.62 -6.89 -11.57
CA PRO A 51 3.50 -5.49 -11.97
C PRO A 51 2.25 -4.86 -11.35
N MET A 52 2.41 -3.66 -10.77
CA MET A 52 1.33 -2.86 -10.16
C MET A 52 0.11 -2.71 -11.09
N GLU A 53 0.33 -2.72 -12.40
CA GLU A 53 -0.70 -2.74 -13.43
C GLU A 53 -1.69 -3.90 -13.30
N LYS A 54 -1.20 -5.11 -13.00
CA LYS A 54 -2.05 -6.30 -12.82
C LYS A 54 -2.83 -6.26 -11.51
N LEU A 55 -2.29 -5.60 -10.51
CA LEU A 55 -2.97 -5.35 -9.24
C LEU A 55 -4.01 -4.21 -9.34
N GLY A 56 -4.15 -3.62 -10.52
CA GLY A 56 -5.13 -2.58 -10.81
C GLY A 56 -4.60 -1.17 -10.67
N PHE A 57 -3.33 -0.94 -10.29
CA PHE A 57 -2.75 0.40 -10.11
C PHE A 57 -2.25 1.04 -11.42
N LYS A 58 -2.76 0.58 -12.57
CA LYS A 58 -2.41 1.11 -13.89
C LYS A 58 -2.54 2.63 -13.96
N ASP A 59 -3.61 3.15 -13.39
CA ASP A 59 -3.95 4.58 -13.38
C ASP A 59 -3.00 5.43 -12.52
N LEU A 60 -2.18 4.83 -11.65
CA LEU A 60 -1.20 5.53 -10.80
C LEU A 60 0.25 5.44 -11.34
N ILE A 61 0.47 4.71 -12.43
CA ILE A 61 1.79 4.51 -13.05
C ILE A 61 2.00 5.50 -14.21
N ASP A 62 0.92 6.06 -14.76
CA ASP A 62 0.97 7.17 -15.71
C ASP A 62 1.13 8.50 -14.94
N PRO A 63 2.17 9.32 -15.20
CA PRO A 63 2.54 10.43 -14.32
C PRO A 63 1.62 11.64 -14.50
N PRO A 64 1.20 12.27 -13.39
CA PRO A 64 1.84 13.51 -12.98
C PRO A 64 2.34 13.49 -11.53
N PRO A 65 3.32 14.34 -11.18
CA PRO A 65 3.92 14.40 -9.85
C PRO A 65 2.93 15.04 -8.86
N SER A 66 3.16 14.85 -7.54
CA SER A 66 2.38 15.37 -6.39
C SER A 66 1.21 14.43 -6.02
N GLN A 67 0.92 14.01 -4.77
CA GLN A 67 1.14 14.49 -3.40
C GLN A 67 1.07 13.24 -2.49
N SER A 68 1.97 12.99 -1.53
CA SER A 68 2.00 13.51 -0.15
C SER A 68 0.67 13.44 0.63
N ASP A 69 0.82 13.18 1.94
CA ASP A 69 -0.14 13.36 3.04
C ASP A 69 -0.86 12.08 3.55
N GLY A 70 -0.70 11.68 4.82
CA GLY A 70 0.01 12.33 5.93
C GLY A 70 -0.14 11.54 7.23
N ASP A 71 0.59 11.95 8.27
CA ASP A 71 0.05 12.33 9.60
C ASP A 71 1.23 12.48 10.59
N THR A 72 1.59 13.71 10.94
CA THR A 72 1.84 14.11 12.34
C THR A 72 1.75 15.64 12.42
N LYS A 73 0.58 16.08 12.87
CA LYS A 73 0.31 17.36 13.55
C LYS A 73 1.16 17.46 14.84
N PRO A 74 1.76 18.61 15.20
CA PRO A 74 1.08 19.70 15.94
C PRO A 74 1.02 21.04 15.21
#